data_AF-A0A940KRT9-F1
#
_entry.id   AF-A0A940KRT9-F1
#
_cell.length_a   1.000
_cell.length_b   1.000
_cell.length_c   1.000
_cell.angle_alpha   90.00
_cell.angle_beta   90.00
_cell.angle_gamma   90.00
#
_symmetry.space_group_name_H-M   'P 1'
#
loop_
_entity.id
_entity.type
_entity.pdbx_description
1 polymer ?
#
loop_
_entity_poly.entity_id
_entity_poly.type
_entity_poly.pdbx_seq_one_letter_code
_entity_poly.pdbx_strand_id
1 'polypeptide(L)'
;MEQENRSSDLFNEMSIDGMAKQYIRSIASWAMVIVVVAVIGYVLEILDFLRAKPEYSSSDVEGFGGFTRAMGSSSAFSVFFGIAIGLLINYFLFRFASQAKAALDAHDQFKLNSSFNNLKAYFMACSIILIIVFVFVLLIFMVVGARFGSM
;
A
#
# COMPACT_ATOMS: atom_id res chain seq x y z
N MET A 1 -37.26 15.55 -35.63
CA MET A 1 -37.17 14.77 -34.38
C MET A 1 -36.76 13.39 -34.86
N GLU A 2 -35.57 12.85 -34.62
CA GLU A 2 -34.72 12.88 -33.43
C GLU A 2 -33.23 12.90 -33.81
N GLN A 3 -32.45 13.72 -33.10
CA GLN A 3 -30.99 13.63 -33.09
C GLN A 3 -30.61 12.42 -32.23
N GLU A 4 -30.48 11.26 -32.86
CA GLU A 4 -30.10 10.03 -32.18
C GLU A 4 -28.58 10.01 -31.92
N ASN A 5 -28.22 10.32 -30.68
CA ASN A 5 -27.17 9.67 -29.91
C ASN A 5 -25.75 9.51 -30.54
N ARG A 6 -25.14 10.61 -31.01
CA ARG A 6 -23.67 10.69 -31.27
C ARG A 6 -22.85 10.91 -29.99
N SER A 7 -23.34 10.44 -28.84
CA SER A 7 -22.72 10.64 -27.53
C SER A 7 -21.82 9.45 -27.12
N SER A 8 -21.87 8.34 -27.88
CA SER A 8 -21.38 7.03 -27.42
C SER A 8 -19.93 6.68 -27.80
N ASP A 9 -19.25 7.46 -28.65
CA ASP A 9 -17.92 7.08 -29.17
C ASP A 9 -16.79 8.11 -28.95
N LEU A 10 -17.06 9.24 -28.28
CA LEU A 10 -16.03 10.26 -28.03
C LEU A 10 -14.88 9.75 -27.13
N PHE A 11 -15.16 8.72 -26.32
CA PHE A 11 -14.21 8.12 -25.38
C PHE A 11 -13.68 6.74 -25.82
N ASN A 12 -14.31 6.10 -26.82
CA ASN A 12 -13.84 4.82 -27.36
C ASN A 12 -12.58 4.96 -28.20
N GLU A 13 -12.35 6.15 -28.77
CA GLU A 13 -11.19 6.47 -29.61
C GLU A 13 -10.16 7.36 -28.88
N MET A 14 -10.22 7.43 -27.55
CA MET A 14 -9.24 8.17 -26.75
C MET A 14 -7.90 7.43 -26.75
N SER A 15 -7.13 7.60 -27.82
CA SER A 15 -5.74 7.19 -27.87
C SER A 15 -4.94 8.04 -26.88
N ILE A 16 -4.07 7.38 -26.10
CA ILE A 16 -3.22 8.09 -25.15
C ILE A 16 -2.19 8.90 -25.96
N ASP A 17 -2.25 10.23 -25.80
CA ASP A 17 -1.32 11.16 -26.44
C ASP A 17 0.13 10.95 -25.95
N GLY A 18 1.09 11.44 -26.72
CA GLY A 18 2.52 11.37 -26.39
C GLY A 18 2.87 11.92 -25.01
N MET A 19 2.27 13.03 -24.58
CA MET A 19 2.51 13.62 -23.25
C MET A 19 1.97 12.71 -22.15
N ALA A 20 0.76 12.19 -22.29
CA ALA A 20 0.21 11.22 -21.35
C ALA A 20 1.08 9.96 -21.22
N LYS A 21 1.64 9.45 -22.33
CA LYS A 21 2.60 8.33 -22.31
C LYS A 21 3.86 8.67 -21.50
N GLN A 22 4.39 9.88 -21.63
CA GLN A 22 5.55 10.33 -20.88
C GLN A 22 5.26 10.39 -19.36
N TYR A 23 4.08 10.90 -18.98
CA TYR A 23 3.66 10.91 -17.58
C TYR A 23 3.50 9.50 -17.01
N ILE A 24 2.85 8.59 -17.73
CA ILE A 24 2.70 7.20 -17.29
C ILE A 24 4.08 6.55 -17.11
N ARG A 25 5.01 6.77 -18.04
CA ARG A 25 6.39 6.26 -17.93
C ARG A 25 7.12 6.83 -16.71
N SER A 26 6.94 8.11 -16.43
CA SER A 26 7.51 8.76 -15.24
C SER A 26 6.94 8.15 -13.96
N ILE A 27 5.61 8.05 -13.86
CA ILE A 27 4.91 7.46 -12.70
C ILE A 27 5.37 6.02 -12.49
N ALA A 28 5.44 5.20 -13.54
CA ALA A 28 5.94 3.83 -13.46
C ALA A 28 7.41 3.76 -13.03
N SER A 29 8.22 4.79 -13.33
CA SER A 29 9.62 4.84 -12.89
C SER A 29 9.74 5.18 -11.41
N TRP A 30 8.96 6.16 -10.93
CA TRP A 30 8.88 6.47 -9.50
C TRP A 30 8.29 5.33 -8.68
N ALA A 31 7.29 4.62 -9.23
CA ALA A 31 6.73 3.42 -8.60
C ALA A 31 7.80 2.33 -8.39
N MET A 32 8.71 2.11 -9.36
CA MET A 32 9.85 1.21 -9.18
C MET A 32 10.80 1.66 -8.06
N VAL A 33 11.07 2.97 -7.96
CA VAL A 33 11.92 3.51 -6.88
C VAL A 33 11.30 3.22 -5.52
N ILE A 34 9.98 3.43 -5.37
CA ILE A 34 9.25 3.13 -4.13
C ILE A 34 9.37 1.64 -3.78
N VAL A 35 9.18 0.75 -4.74
CA VAL A 35 9.30 -0.71 -4.53
C VAL A 35 10.70 -1.08 -4.04
N VAL A 36 11.75 -0.57 -4.69
CA VAL A 36 13.14 -0.86 -4.31
C VAL A 36 13.44 -0.36 -2.90
N VAL A 37 13.04 0.87 -2.58
CA VAL A 37 13.23 1.46 -1.24
C VAL A 37 12.46 0.66 -0.18
N ALA A 38 11.23 0.25 -0.47
CA ALA A 38 10.43 -0.57 0.44
C ALA A 38 11.09 -1.92 0.73
N VAL A 39 11.58 -2.60 -0.31
CA VAL A 39 12.30 -3.88 -0.16
C VAL A 39 13.56 -3.72 0.69
N ILE A 40 14.34 -2.67 0.47
CA ILE A 40 15.51 -2.36 1.31
C ILE A 40 15.07 -2.15 2.76
N GLY A 41 13.99 -1.41 2.98
CA GLY A 41 13.38 -1.21 4.30
C GLY A 41 13.05 -2.53 5.00
N TYR A 42 12.42 -3.48 4.30
CA TYR A 42 12.10 -4.80 4.86
C TYR A 42 13.36 -5.61 5.24
N VAL A 43 14.43 -5.53 4.43
CA VAL A 43 15.70 -6.19 4.77
C VAL A 43 16.29 -5.58 6.04
N LEU A 44 16.29 -4.25 6.17
CA LEU A 44 16.78 -3.57 7.37
C LEU A 44 15.96 -3.94 8.60
N GLU A 45 14.64 -4.02 8.49
CA GLU A 45 13.75 -4.43 9.57
C GLU A 45 14.04 -5.85 10.07
N ILE A 46 14.34 -6.79 9.16
CA ILE A 46 14.78 -8.14 9.52
C ILE A 46 16.14 -8.12 10.25
N LEU A 47 17.08 -7.29 9.79
CA LEU A 47 18.38 -7.16 10.44
C LEU A 47 18.26 -6.58 11.85
N ASP A 48 17.38 -5.60 12.04
CA ASP A 48 17.11 -5.01 13.35
C ASP A 48 16.43 -6.04 14.28
N PHE A 49 15.50 -6.84 13.77
CA PHE A 49 14.91 -7.95 14.50
C PHE A 49 15.96 -9.00 14.94
N LEU A 50 16.91 -9.35 14.09
CA LEU A 50 17.98 -10.31 14.43
C LEU A 50 18.98 -9.75 15.47
N ARG A 51 19.14 -8.43 15.54
CA ARG A 51 20.00 -7.76 16.54
C ARG A 51 19.29 -7.55 17.87
N ALA A 52 17.97 -7.53 17.88
CA ALA A 52 17.19 -7.37 19.09
C ALA A 52 17.44 -8.57 20.03
N LYS A 53 17.88 -8.28 21.26
CA LYS A 53 17.98 -9.32 22.29
C LYS A 53 16.55 -9.72 22.70
N PRO A 54 16.25 -11.01 22.87
CA PRO A 54 14.93 -11.43 23.32
C PRO A 54 14.70 -10.93 24.75
N GLU A 55 13.93 -9.86 24.90
CA GLU A 55 13.35 -9.50 26.18
C GLU A 55 12.20 -10.47 26.47
N TYR A 56 12.50 -11.52 27.25
CA TYR A 56 11.48 -12.35 27.86
C TYR A 56 10.74 -11.52 28.92
N SER A 57 9.76 -10.73 28.50
CA SER A 57 8.81 -10.11 29.42
C SER A 57 7.70 -11.12 29.72
N SER A 58 7.94 -11.97 30.73
CA SER A 58 6.92 -12.84 31.34
C SER A 58 5.96 -12.00 32.19
N SER A 59 5.10 -11.23 31.53
CA SER A 59 3.91 -10.69 32.20
C SER A 59 2.71 -10.96 31.32
N ASP A 60 1.95 -11.97 31.72
CA ASP A 60 0.60 -12.26 31.25
C ASP A 60 -0.30 -11.05 31.56
N VAL A 61 -0.29 -10.08 30.66
CA VAL A 61 -1.28 -9.00 30.65
C VAL A 61 -2.39 -9.44 29.69
N GLU A 62 -3.39 -10.15 30.23
CA GLU A 62 -4.62 -10.41 29.50
C GLU A 62 -5.36 -9.08 29.23
N GLY A 63 -5.90 -8.94 28.02
CA GLY A 63 -6.64 -7.76 27.57
C GLY A 63 -5.82 -6.75 26.74
N PHE A 64 -6.34 -5.52 26.64
CA PHE A 64 -5.79 -4.46 25.77
C PHE A 64 -4.33 -4.10 26.08
N GLY A 65 -3.86 -4.31 27.31
CA GLY A 65 -2.46 -4.10 27.71
C GLY A 65 -1.47 -5.08 27.06
N GLY A 66 -1.91 -6.33 26.82
CA GLY A 66 -1.13 -7.33 26.08
C GLY A 66 -1.05 -7.02 24.59
N PHE A 67 -2.13 -6.46 24.01
CA PHE A 67 -2.16 -6.03 22.61
C PHE A 67 -1.21 -4.86 22.33
N THR A 68 -1.22 -3.81 23.17
CA THR A 68 -0.32 -2.65 23.01
C THR A 68 1.15 -3.04 23.19
N ARG A 69 1.47 -3.98 24.09
CA ARG A 69 2.82 -4.55 24.22
C ARG A 69 3.18 -5.48 23.07
N ALA A 70 2.25 -6.25 22.50
CA ALA A 70 2.51 -7.08 21.31
C ALA A 70 2.69 -6.25 20.03
N MET A 71 2.15 -5.03 20.01
CA MET A 71 2.34 -4.07 18.92
C MET A 71 3.63 -3.25 19.08
N GLY A 72 4.07 -3.00 20.33
CA GLY A 72 5.30 -2.27 20.66
C GLY A 72 6.52 -3.15 20.93
N SER A 73 6.33 -4.43 21.27
CA SER A 73 7.38 -5.44 21.28
C SER A 73 7.39 -6.07 19.89
N SER A 74 8.57 -6.09 19.28
CA SER A 74 8.85 -6.73 18.01
C SER A 74 8.79 -8.25 18.18
N SER A 75 7.59 -8.77 18.47
CA SER A 75 7.33 -10.20 18.37
C SER A 75 7.66 -10.64 16.95
N ALA A 76 8.28 -11.81 16.80
CA ALA A 76 8.61 -12.34 15.48
C ALA A 76 7.37 -12.32 14.56
N PHE A 77 6.21 -12.67 15.12
CA PHE A 77 4.94 -12.69 14.40
C PHE A 77 4.55 -11.31 13.83
N SER A 78 4.60 -10.24 14.63
CA SER A 78 4.20 -8.91 14.16
C SER A 78 5.14 -8.36 13.08
N VAL A 79 6.45 -8.57 13.21
CA VAL A 79 7.45 -8.17 12.21
C VAL A 79 7.23 -8.91 10.89
N PHE A 80 7.19 -10.25 10.91
CA PHE A 80 7.02 -11.02 9.67
C PHE A 80 5.65 -10.80 9.02
N PHE A 81 4.59 -10.60 9.81
CA PHE A 81 3.26 -10.30 9.30
C PHE A 81 3.21 -8.91 8.63
N GLY A 82 3.82 -7.89 9.25
CA GLY A 82 3.94 -6.55 8.67
C GLY A 82 4.69 -6.55 7.34
N ILE A 83 5.84 -7.24 7.29
CA ILE A 83 6.63 -7.41 6.06
C ILE A 83 5.81 -8.14 4.98
N ALA A 84 5.09 -9.20 5.33
CA ALA A 84 4.27 -9.96 4.37
C ALA A 84 3.17 -9.08 3.75
N ILE A 85 2.47 -8.28 4.55
CA ILE A 85 1.48 -7.32 4.06
C ILE A 85 2.14 -6.26 3.18
N GLY A 86 3.26 -5.70 3.63
CA GLY A 86 4.02 -4.69 2.89
C GLY A 86 4.48 -5.18 1.52
N LEU A 87 5.01 -6.40 1.45
CA LEU A 87 5.39 -7.07 0.21
C LEU A 87 4.19 -7.30 -0.71
N LEU A 88 3.05 -7.75 -0.17
CA LEU A 88 1.83 -7.97 -0.95
C LEU A 88 1.34 -6.68 -1.62
N ILE A 89 1.38 -5.55 -0.91
CA ILE A 89 0.98 -4.26 -1.47
C ILE A 89 1.98 -3.79 -2.53
N ASN A 90 3.27 -3.81 -2.20
CA ASN A 90 4.33 -3.40 -3.13
C ASN A 90 4.42 -4.30 -4.36
N TYR A 91 3.98 -5.55 -4.26
CA TYR A 91 3.85 -6.44 -5.41
C TYR A 91 2.91 -5.88 -6.47
N PHE A 92 1.75 -5.33 -6.10
CA PHE A 92 0.84 -4.69 -7.05
C PHE A 92 1.47 -3.44 -7.68
N LEU A 93 2.21 -2.65 -6.89
CA LEU A 93 2.91 -1.47 -7.38
C LEU A 93 4.03 -1.82 -8.37
N PHE A 94 4.81 -2.86 -8.06
CA PHE A 94 5.82 -3.43 -8.95
C PHE A 94 5.18 -3.91 -10.25
N ARG A 95 4.08 -4.67 -10.15
CA ARG A 95 3.39 -5.21 -11.32
C ARG A 95 2.83 -4.10 -12.21
N PHE A 96 2.29 -3.02 -11.63
CA PHE A 96 1.93 -1.82 -12.37
C PHE A 96 3.15 -1.24 -13.09
N ALA A 97 4.22 -0.99 -12.35
CA ALA A 97 5.40 -0.30 -12.87
C ALA A 97 6.07 -1.05 -14.04
N SER A 98 6.23 -2.38 -13.92
CA SER A 98 6.81 -3.22 -14.96
C SER A 98 5.90 -3.34 -16.18
N GLN A 99 4.59 -3.59 -15.98
CA GLN A 99 3.66 -3.77 -17.09
C GLN A 99 3.36 -2.45 -17.81
N ALA A 100 3.26 -1.33 -17.09
CA ALA A 100 3.01 -0.03 -17.69
C ALA A 100 4.14 0.38 -18.64
N LYS A 101 5.41 0.21 -18.24
CA LYS A 101 6.56 0.49 -19.11
C LYS A 101 6.55 -0.41 -20.35
N ALA A 102 6.39 -1.73 -20.16
CA ALA A 102 6.35 -2.69 -21.26
C ALA A 102 5.17 -2.44 -22.23
N ALA A 103 4.01 -2.05 -21.71
CA ALA A 103 2.84 -1.73 -22.52
C ALA A 103 3.03 -0.46 -23.35
N LEU A 104 3.72 0.55 -22.79
CA LEU A 104 4.06 1.77 -23.51
C LEU A 104 5.07 1.51 -24.62
N ASP A 105 6.08 0.66 -24.38
CA ASP A 105 7.08 0.26 -25.37
C ASP A 105 6.46 -0.58 -26.51
N ALA A 106 5.50 -1.45 -26.19
CA ALA A 106 4.81 -2.31 -27.15
C ALA A 106 3.58 -1.66 -27.81
N HIS A 107 3.24 -0.42 -27.46
CA HIS A 107 1.99 0.25 -27.88
C HIS A 107 0.72 -0.58 -27.63
N ASP A 108 0.70 -1.35 -26.54
CA ASP A 108 -0.36 -2.31 -26.20
C ASP A 108 -1.31 -1.73 -25.16
N GLN A 109 -2.44 -1.20 -25.63
CA GLN A 109 -3.46 -0.58 -24.77
C GLN A 109 -4.12 -1.57 -23.81
N PHE A 110 -4.25 -2.84 -24.19
CA PHE A 110 -4.84 -3.87 -23.34
C PHE A 110 -3.94 -4.15 -22.13
N LYS A 111 -2.63 -4.33 -22.35
CA LYS A 111 -1.64 -4.47 -21.26
C LYS A 111 -1.57 -3.22 -20.41
N LEU A 112 -1.70 -2.04 -21.01
CA LEU A 112 -1.70 -0.79 -20.26
C LEU A 112 -2.91 -0.71 -19.31
N ASN A 113 -4.11 -1.09 -19.78
CA ASN A 113 -5.30 -1.14 -18.92
C ASN A 113 -5.12 -2.16 -17.77
N SER A 114 -4.53 -3.32 -18.07
CA SER A 114 -4.18 -4.32 -17.05
C SER A 114 -3.19 -3.76 -16.02
N SER A 115 -2.22 -2.95 -16.44
CA SER A 115 -1.30 -2.28 -15.51
C SER A 115 -2.02 -1.32 -14.57
N PHE A 116 -2.97 -0.52 -15.08
CA PHE A 116 -3.79 0.37 -14.25
C PHE A 116 -4.68 -0.38 -13.27
N ASN A 117 -5.17 -1.57 -13.63
CA ASN A 117 -5.89 -2.42 -12.69
C ASN A 117 -5.02 -2.83 -11.49
N ASN A 118 -3.72 -3.07 -11.72
CA ASN A 118 -2.77 -3.33 -10.63
C ASN A 118 -2.52 -2.08 -9.77
N LEU A 119 -2.47 -0.90 -10.38
CA LEU A 119 -2.37 0.36 -9.64
C LEU A 119 -3.60 0.62 -8.78
N LYS A 120 -4.80 0.32 -9.30
CA LYS A 120 -6.05 0.38 -8.53
C LYS A 120 -6.00 -0.56 -7.33
N ALA A 121 -5.54 -1.80 -7.52
CA ALA A 121 -5.40 -2.77 -6.44
C ALA A 121 -4.45 -2.29 -5.34
N TYR A 122 -3.33 -1.66 -5.72
CA TYR A 122 -2.41 -1.01 -4.78
C TYR A 122 -3.11 0.06 -3.93
N PHE A 123 -3.80 1.03 -4.56
CA PHE A 123 -4.49 2.08 -3.81
C PHE A 123 -5.64 1.56 -2.95
N MET A 124 -6.36 0.53 -3.40
CA MET A 124 -7.40 -0.13 -2.61
C MET A 124 -6.81 -0.81 -1.36
N ALA A 125 -5.69 -1.50 -1.50
CA ALA A 125 -5.02 -2.12 -0.35
C ALA A 125 -4.51 -1.06 0.64
N CYS A 126 -3.88 0.01 0.14
CA CYS A 126 -3.42 1.12 0.98
C CYS A 126 -4.57 1.81 1.72
N SER A 127 -5.71 2.05 1.06
CA SER A 127 -6.84 2.73 1.69
C SER A 127 -7.50 1.89 2.78
N ILE A 128 -7.60 0.57 2.59
CA ILE A 128 -8.11 -0.35 3.62
C ILE A 128 -7.21 -0.28 4.87
N ILE A 129 -5.90 -0.37 4.70
CA ILE A 129 -4.96 -0.29 5.84
C ILE A 129 -5.02 1.07 6.52
N LEU A 130 -5.09 2.14 5.74
CA LEU A 130 -5.20 3.51 6.27
C LEU A 130 -6.48 3.67 7.11
N ILE A 131 -7.61 3.13 6.68
CA ILE A 131 -8.86 3.15 7.45
C ILE A 131 -8.70 2.37 8.76
N ILE A 132 -8.09 1.19 8.72
CA ILE A 132 -7.85 0.37 9.93
C ILE A 132 -7.00 1.16 10.93
N VAL A 133 -5.87 1.72 10.49
CA VAL A 133 -4.98 2.53 11.33
C VAL A 133 -5.71 3.75 11.89
N PHE A 134 -6.49 4.43 11.06
CA PHE A 134 -7.25 5.61 11.48
C PHE A 134 -8.26 5.30 12.60
N VAL A 135 -8.98 4.17 12.50
CA VAL A 135 -9.89 3.71 13.57
C VAL A 135 -9.13 3.46 14.87
N PHE A 136 -7.99 2.78 14.82
CA PHE A 136 -7.17 2.54 16.02
C PHE A 136 -6.68 3.85 16.65
N VAL A 137 -6.23 4.81 15.83
CA VAL A 137 -5.82 6.13 16.31
C VAL A 137 -6.96 6.84 17.03
N LEU A 138 -8.18 6.84 16.46
CA LEU A 138 -9.35 7.45 17.11
C LEU A 138 -9.70 6.77 18.44
N LEU A 139 -9.63 5.45 18.51
CA LEU A 139 -9.89 4.70 19.74
C LEU A 139 -8.87 5.05 20.83
N ILE A 140 -7.58 5.17 20.48
CA ILE A 140 -6.52 5.59 21.42
C ILE A 140 -6.82 7.00 21.94
N PHE A 141 -7.15 7.95 21.05
CA PHE A 141 -7.51 9.32 21.46
C PHE A 141 -8.71 9.34 22.41
N MET A 142 -9.75 8.53 22.15
CA MET A 142 -10.92 8.46 23.02
C MET A 142 -10.57 7.93 24.42
N VAL A 143 -9.79 6.85 24.50
CA VAL A 143 -9.40 6.24 25.78
C VAL A 143 -8.48 7.17 26.58
N VAL A 144 -7.50 7.78 25.92
CA VAL A 144 -6.57 8.70 26.55
C VAL A 144 -7.30 9.97 27.02
N GLY A 145 -8.16 10.54 26.18
CA GLY A 145 -8.98 11.70 26.54
C GLY A 145 -9.91 11.42 27.74
N ALA A 146 -10.54 10.25 27.78
CA ALA A 146 -11.40 9.84 28.90
C ALA A 146 -10.60 9.71 30.22
N ARG A 147 -9.37 9.20 30.16
CA ARG A 147 -8.48 9.07 31.33
C ARG A 147 -8.06 10.43 31.88
N PHE A 148 -7.72 11.39 31.02
CA PHE A 148 -7.37 12.75 31.44
C PHE A 148 -8.57 13.58 31.93
N GLY A 149 -9.78 13.33 31.42
CA GLY A 149 -10.99 14.00 31.90
C GLY A 149 -11.51 13.49 33.25
N SER A 150 -11.00 12.35 33.73
CA SER A 150 -11.40 11.73 35.01
C SER A 150 -10.45 12.01 36.19
N MET A 151 -9.36 12.76 35.96
CA MET A 151 -8.42 13.24 36.99
C MET A 151 -8.71 14.70 37.33
#